data_AF-A0A0G0ZZK2-F1
#
_entry.id   AF-A0A0G0ZZK2-F1
#
_cell.length_a   1.000
_cell.length_b   1.000
_cell.length_c   1.000
_cell.angle_alpha   90.00
_cell.angle_beta   90.00
_cell.angle_gamma   90.00
#
_symmetry.space_group_name_H-M   'P 1'
#
loop_
_entity.id
_entity.type
_entity.pdbx_description
1 polymer ?
#
loop_
_entity_poly.entity_id
_entity_poly.type
_entity_poly.pdbx_seq_one_letter_code
_entity_poly.pdbx_strand_id
1 'polypeptide(L)'
;MRGLKIVALEMFQPTKDQIDNHYPKDQAWIERLGEKTLNTYAKYGYDAMEELGTTDKLKIGKMVRAWLIDYMTSAPLVKMVVQGAHAVDMIRKLAGNTMPALAEMGTIRGDFSVDSAASANRDKRAVFNILHASENPQEAEHEIKHWFKKEAICNYARTDDAV
;
A
#
# COMPACT_ATOMS: atom_id res chain seq x y z
N MET A 1 -21.40 -0.26 10.17
CA MET A 1 -20.28 0.71 10.08
C MET A 1 -19.37 0.51 11.30
N ARG A 2 -18.04 0.48 11.15
CA ARG A 2 -17.09 0.28 12.27
C ARG A 2 -16.89 1.52 13.16
N GLY A 3 -17.78 2.51 13.08
CA GLY A 3 -17.68 3.75 13.86
C GLY A 3 -16.50 4.66 13.49
N LEU A 4 -15.83 4.41 12.36
CA LEU A 4 -14.74 5.27 11.88
C LEU A 4 -15.30 6.46 11.09
N LYS A 5 -14.63 7.61 11.20
CA LYS A 5 -15.03 8.84 10.50
C LYS A 5 -13.96 9.33 9.53
N ILE A 6 -14.40 9.80 8.37
CA ILE A 6 -13.51 10.43 7.38
C ILE A 6 -13.37 11.90 7.76
N VAL A 7 -12.14 12.37 7.98
CA VAL A 7 -11.85 13.76 8.37
C VAL A 7 -11.10 14.55 7.28
N ALA A 8 -10.65 13.88 6.22
CA ALA A 8 -10.18 14.51 4.99
C ALA A 8 -10.35 13.53 3.83
N LEU A 9 -10.65 14.02 2.63
CA LEU A 9 -10.83 13.23 1.41
C LEU A 9 -10.53 14.08 0.18
N GLU A 10 -9.69 13.60 -0.72
CA GLU A 10 -9.35 14.32 -1.95
C GLU A 10 -8.99 13.33 -3.07
N MET A 11 -9.54 13.54 -4.26
CA MET A 11 -9.08 12.87 -5.48
C MET A 11 -8.01 13.74 -6.15
N PHE A 12 -6.88 13.15 -6.52
CA PHE A 12 -5.76 13.89 -7.09
C PHE A 12 -4.95 13.01 -8.04
N GLN A 13 -4.23 13.62 -8.97
CA GLN A 13 -3.22 12.93 -9.79
C GLN A 13 -1.86 13.08 -9.10
N PRO A 14 -1.26 12.00 -8.57
CA PRO A 14 0.05 12.09 -7.91
C PRO A 14 1.19 12.31 -8.92
N THR A 15 2.21 13.05 -8.49
CA THR A 15 3.50 13.10 -9.20
C THR A 15 4.42 11.96 -8.76
N LYS A 16 5.41 11.63 -9.60
CA LYS A 16 6.45 10.64 -9.23
C LYS A 16 7.16 11.03 -7.94
N ASP A 17 7.50 12.32 -7.76
CA ASP A 17 8.16 12.81 -6.55
C ASP A 17 7.30 12.66 -5.30
N GLN A 18 5.98 12.86 -5.40
CA GLN A 18 5.07 12.67 -4.27
C GLN A 18 5.04 11.20 -3.82
N ILE A 19 4.98 10.27 -4.76
CA ILE A 19 5.00 8.83 -4.45
C ILE A 19 6.40 8.38 -3.99
N ASP A 20 7.45 8.90 -4.61
CA ASP A 20 8.84 8.59 -4.26
C ASP A 20 9.17 8.99 -2.81
N ASN A 21 8.63 10.12 -2.36
CA ASN A 21 8.79 10.62 -0.99
C ASN A 21 7.82 9.98 0.02
N HIS A 22 6.76 9.31 -0.44
CA HIS A 22 5.86 8.54 0.42
C HIS A 22 6.52 7.24 0.91
N TYR A 23 7.25 6.54 0.04
CA TYR A 23 7.90 5.28 0.38
C TYR A 23 9.30 5.47 0.98
N PRO A 24 9.70 4.64 1.97
CA PRO A 24 11.06 4.65 2.50
C PRO A 24 12.12 4.49 1.41
N LYS A 25 13.24 5.19 1.60
CA LYS A 25 14.39 5.20 0.68
C LYS A 25 15.60 4.46 1.22
N ASP A 26 15.51 3.93 2.43
CA ASP A 26 16.60 3.19 3.03
C ASP A 26 16.84 1.86 2.31
N GLN A 27 18.11 1.46 2.27
CA GLN A 27 18.52 0.25 1.55
C GLN A 27 17.85 -1.00 2.11
N ALA A 28 17.62 -1.08 3.43
CA ALA A 28 17.02 -2.25 4.06
C ALA A 28 15.58 -2.47 3.59
N TRP A 29 14.79 -1.40 3.45
CA TRP A 29 13.45 -1.47 2.88
C TRP A 29 13.46 -1.96 1.43
N ILE A 30 14.39 -1.47 0.61
CA ILE A 30 14.51 -1.85 -0.80
C ILE A 30 14.93 -3.33 -0.92
N GLU A 31 15.94 -3.76 -0.17
CA GLU A 31 16.38 -5.16 -0.16
C GLU A 31 15.27 -6.11 0.27
N ARG A 32 14.45 -5.70 1.23
CA ARG A 32 13.28 -6.47 1.67
C ARG A 32 12.24 -6.66 0.55
N LEU A 33 12.07 -5.70 -0.35
CA LEU A 33 11.22 -5.90 -1.54
C LEU A 33 11.78 -6.97 -2.48
N GLY A 34 13.09 -6.94 -2.71
CA GLY A 34 13.77 -7.95 -3.52
C GLY A 34 13.69 -9.34 -2.88
N GLU A 35 13.88 -9.43 -1.56
CA GLU A 35 13.74 -10.66 -0.81
C GLU A 35 12.33 -11.27 -0.91
N LYS A 36 11.28 -10.45 -0.81
CA LYS A 36 9.90 -10.92 -1.00
C LYS A 36 9.68 -11.50 -2.41
N THR A 37 10.30 -10.90 -3.42
CA THR A 37 10.24 -11.39 -4.81
C THR A 37 10.95 -12.74 -4.93
N LEU A 38 12.17 -12.86 -4.42
CA LEU A 38 12.93 -14.12 -4.41
C LEU A 38 12.19 -15.23 -3.65
N ASN A 39 11.61 -14.92 -2.48
CA ASN A 39 10.82 -15.89 -1.71
C ASN A 39 9.58 -16.35 -2.47
N THR A 40 8.93 -15.44 -3.20
CA THR A 40 7.81 -15.78 -4.09
C THR A 40 8.27 -16.70 -5.21
N TYR A 41 9.40 -16.40 -5.84
CA TYR A 41 9.95 -17.19 -6.94
C TYR A 41 10.32 -18.59 -6.48
N ALA A 42 11.02 -18.71 -5.35
CA ALA A 42 11.33 -19.99 -4.73
C ALA A 42 10.07 -20.80 -4.39
N LYS A 43 9.03 -20.17 -3.85
CA LYS A 43 7.76 -20.83 -3.50
C LYS A 43 7.05 -21.44 -4.72
N TYR A 44 7.09 -20.78 -5.87
CA TYR A 44 6.39 -21.22 -7.08
C TYR A 44 7.30 -21.87 -8.13
N GLY A 45 8.59 -22.03 -7.84
CA GLY A 45 9.56 -22.67 -8.74
C GLY A 45 9.99 -21.81 -9.93
N TYR A 46 9.97 -20.48 -9.80
CA TYR A 46 10.42 -19.55 -10.85
C TYR A 46 11.91 -19.21 -10.69
N ASP A 47 12.61 -19.02 -11.82
CA ASP A 47 14.01 -18.61 -11.84
C ASP A 47 14.14 -17.08 -11.98
N ALA A 48 14.68 -16.43 -10.94
CA ALA A 48 14.86 -14.98 -10.93
C ALA A 48 15.97 -14.52 -11.88
N MET A 49 17.00 -15.33 -12.10
CA MET A 49 18.04 -15.02 -13.07
C MET A 49 17.48 -15.06 -14.49
N GLU A 50 16.61 -16.03 -14.80
CA GLU A 50 15.96 -16.13 -16.10
C GLU A 50 14.98 -14.99 -16.36
N GLU A 51 14.08 -14.69 -15.41
CA GLU A 51 13.01 -13.70 -15.65
C GLU A 51 13.43 -12.24 -15.42
N LEU A 52 14.32 -12.00 -14.44
CA LEU A 52 14.73 -10.66 -13.99
C LEU A 52 16.19 -10.34 -14.34
N GLY A 53 16.98 -11.31 -14.81
CA GLY A 53 18.39 -11.13 -15.15
C GLY A 53 19.31 -10.98 -13.94
N THR A 54 18.82 -11.21 -12.72
CA THR A 54 19.61 -11.08 -11.50
C THR A 54 18.96 -11.79 -10.31
N THR A 55 19.78 -12.25 -9.36
CA THR A 55 19.37 -12.74 -8.04
C THR A 55 19.73 -11.78 -6.91
N ASP A 56 20.30 -10.62 -7.24
CA ASP A 56 20.69 -9.60 -6.27
C ASP A 56 19.46 -8.89 -5.68
N LYS A 57 19.28 -9.03 -4.36
CA LYS A 57 18.11 -8.48 -3.64
C LYS A 57 17.95 -6.98 -3.83
N LEU A 58 19.05 -6.23 -3.86
CA LEU A 58 19.00 -4.77 -3.99
C LEU A 58 18.57 -4.35 -5.40
N LYS A 59 19.10 -4.99 -6.46
CA LYS A 59 18.69 -4.75 -7.85
C LYS A 59 17.23 -5.09 -8.06
N ILE A 60 16.77 -6.25 -7.59
CA ILE A 60 15.36 -6.64 -7.68
C ILE A 60 14.49 -5.66 -6.89
N GLY A 61 14.90 -5.29 -5.68
CA GLY A 61 14.18 -4.31 -4.86
C GLY A 61 13.98 -2.97 -5.56
N LYS A 62 15.00 -2.48 -6.28
CA LYS A 62 14.91 -1.26 -7.09
C LYS A 62 13.91 -1.42 -8.25
N MET A 63 13.86 -2.59 -8.90
CA MET A 63 12.87 -2.88 -9.95
C MET A 63 11.45 -2.84 -9.36
N VAL A 64 11.20 -3.55 -8.25
CA VAL A 64 9.89 -3.58 -7.58
C VAL A 64 9.45 -2.18 -7.13
N ARG A 65 10.38 -1.38 -6.59
CA ARG A 65 10.11 0.00 -6.21
C ARG A 65 9.73 0.86 -7.42
N ALA A 66 10.41 0.70 -8.55
CA ALA A 66 10.07 1.40 -9.79
C ALA A 66 8.66 1.02 -10.27
N TRP A 67 8.33 -0.28 -10.29
CA TRP A 67 6.99 -0.77 -10.65
C TRP A 67 5.90 -0.20 -9.74
N LEU A 68 6.18 -0.05 -8.44
CA LEU A 68 5.27 0.55 -7.47
C LEU A 68 5.03 2.03 -7.75
N ILE A 69 6.09 2.79 -8.06
CA ILE A 69 5.96 4.21 -8.41
C ILE A 69 5.18 4.38 -9.71
N ASP A 70 5.46 3.57 -10.73
CA ASP A 70 4.74 3.62 -12.00
C ASP A 70 3.26 3.27 -11.81
N TYR A 71 2.93 2.24 -11.02
CA TYR A 71 1.55 1.90 -10.70
C TYR A 71 0.82 3.05 -9.99
N MET A 72 1.39 3.57 -8.92
CA MET A 72 0.77 4.62 -8.11
C MET A 72 0.62 5.95 -8.85
N THR A 73 1.35 6.15 -9.96
CA THR A 73 1.25 7.35 -10.81
C THR A 73 0.47 7.14 -12.10
N SER A 74 0.03 5.93 -12.40
CA SER A 74 -0.65 5.58 -13.65
C SER A 74 -2.07 6.15 -13.78
N ALA A 75 -2.72 6.48 -12.66
CA ALA A 75 -4.09 6.99 -12.61
C ALA A 75 -4.31 7.90 -11.39
N PRO A 76 -5.41 8.67 -11.35
CA PRO A 76 -5.77 9.43 -10.17
C PRO A 76 -6.00 8.54 -8.95
N LEU A 77 -5.60 9.02 -7.77
CA LEU A 77 -5.80 8.36 -6.49
C LEU A 77 -6.81 9.13 -5.64
N VAL A 78 -7.44 8.42 -4.70
CA VAL A 78 -8.22 9.01 -3.63
C VAL A 78 -7.46 8.81 -2.32
N LYS A 79 -7.00 9.90 -1.71
CA LYS A 79 -6.42 9.89 -0.37
C LYS A 79 -7.47 10.29 0.66
N MET A 80 -7.42 9.67 1.84
CA MET A 80 -8.32 10.00 2.93
C MET A 80 -7.63 9.89 4.28
N VAL A 81 -8.10 10.68 5.25
CA VAL A 81 -7.72 10.55 6.66
C VAL A 81 -8.91 9.99 7.42
N VAL A 82 -8.69 8.89 8.12
CA VAL A 82 -9.71 8.22 8.93
C VAL A 82 -9.37 8.36 10.41
N GLN A 83 -10.35 8.76 11.20
CA GLN A 83 -10.24 8.94 12.64
C GLN A 83 -11.21 8.00 13.38
N GLY A 84 -10.79 7.47 14.52
CA GLY A 84 -11.60 6.64 15.40
C GLY A 84 -10.73 5.80 16.34
N ALA A 85 -11.38 5.04 17.22
CA ALA A 85 -10.68 4.11 18.10
C ALA A 85 -9.94 3.06 17.26
N HIS A 86 -8.64 2.87 17.53
CA HIS A 86 -7.78 1.92 16.83
C HIS A 86 -7.81 2.08 15.30
N ALA A 87 -7.92 3.31 14.79
CA ALA A 87 -8.16 3.57 13.36
C ALA A 87 -7.17 2.83 12.43
N VAL A 88 -5.88 2.83 12.76
CA VAL A 88 -4.84 2.12 11.98
C VAL A 88 -5.13 0.63 11.91
N ASP A 89 -5.29 -0.04 13.07
CA ASP A 89 -5.55 -1.47 13.12
C ASP A 89 -6.88 -1.85 12.46
N MET A 90 -7.91 -1.03 12.66
CA MET A 90 -9.23 -1.25 12.09
C MET A 90 -9.24 -1.11 10.57
N ILE A 91 -8.55 -0.11 10.01
CA ILE A 91 -8.42 0.02 8.56
C ILE A 91 -7.61 -1.13 7.98
N ARG A 92 -6.51 -1.54 8.61
CA ARG A 92 -5.73 -2.71 8.14
C ARG A 92 -6.54 -4.00 8.20
N LYS A 93 -7.36 -4.19 9.23
CA LYS A 93 -8.29 -5.32 9.34
C LYS A 93 -9.35 -5.31 8.23
N LEU A 94 -9.90 -4.14 7.90
CA LEU A 94 -10.84 -3.99 6.79
C LEU A 94 -10.17 -4.20 5.42
N ALA A 95 -8.92 -3.76 5.28
CA ALA A 95 -8.15 -3.93 4.05
C ALA A 95 -7.89 -5.40 3.75
N GLY A 96 -7.57 -6.21 4.77
CA GLY A 96 -7.20 -7.61 4.62
C GLY A 96 -5.73 -7.82 4.21
N ASN A 97 -5.37 -9.08 3.94
CA ASN A 97 -4.01 -9.47 3.60
C ASN A 97 -3.46 -8.65 2.41
N THR A 98 -2.20 -8.23 2.46
CA THR A 98 -1.54 -7.48 1.38
C THR A 98 -1.62 -8.19 0.02
N MET A 99 -1.66 -9.53 0.02
CA MET A 99 -1.90 -10.35 -1.16
C MET A 99 -3.41 -10.64 -1.28
N PRO A 100 -4.11 -10.09 -2.29
CA PRO A 100 -5.54 -10.34 -2.49
C PRO A 100 -5.92 -11.82 -2.57
N ALA A 101 -5.13 -12.64 -3.27
CA ALA A 101 -5.32 -14.09 -3.33
C ALA A 101 -5.26 -14.82 -1.97
N LEU A 102 -4.78 -14.17 -0.91
CA LEU A 102 -4.73 -14.69 0.47
C LEU A 102 -5.62 -13.88 1.44
N ALA A 103 -6.33 -12.87 0.95
CA ALA A 103 -7.20 -12.05 1.76
C ALA A 103 -8.53 -12.77 2.00
N GLU A 104 -9.07 -12.67 3.21
CA GLU A 104 -10.36 -13.28 3.53
C GLU A 104 -11.50 -12.56 2.79
N MET A 105 -12.51 -13.32 2.38
CA MET A 105 -13.77 -12.78 1.86
C MET A 105 -14.40 -11.85 2.90
N GLY A 106 -14.95 -10.73 2.45
CA GLY A 106 -15.47 -9.64 3.28
C GLY A 106 -14.43 -8.56 3.62
N THR A 107 -13.16 -8.74 3.23
CA THR A 107 -12.15 -7.67 3.26
C THR A 107 -12.09 -6.97 1.91
N ILE A 108 -11.64 -5.70 1.89
CA ILE A 108 -11.58 -4.92 0.64
C ILE A 108 -10.66 -5.63 -0.39
N ARG A 109 -9.53 -6.17 0.03
CA ARG A 109 -8.64 -6.89 -0.90
C ARG A 109 -9.23 -8.21 -1.36
N GLY A 110 -9.88 -8.96 -0.46
CA GLY A 110 -10.48 -10.25 -0.80
C GLY A 110 -11.68 -10.15 -1.74
N ASP A 111 -12.47 -9.09 -1.60
CA ASP A 111 -13.70 -8.91 -2.39
C ASP A 111 -13.45 -8.26 -3.76
N PHE A 112 -12.38 -7.46 -3.91
CA PHE A 112 -12.18 -6.62 -5.09
C PHE A 112 -10.92 -6.94 -5.91
N SER A 113 -10.11 -7.92 -5.53
CA SER A 113 -8.96 -8.36 -6.32
C SER A 113 -8.62 -9.84 -6.08
N VAL A 114 -8.02 -10.48 -7.08
CA VAL A 114 -7.50 -11.86 -7.01
C VAL A 114 -5.99 -11.91 -7.29
N ASP A 115 -5.33 -10.75 -7.35
CA ASP A 115 -3.93 -10.65 -7.73
C ASP A 115 -2.98 -11.26 -6.67
N SER A 116 -1.74 -11.53 -7.08
CA SER A 116 -0.72 -12.15 -6.25
C SER A 116 0.68 -11.63 -6.59
N ALA A 117 1.64 -11.80 -5.68
CA ALA A 117 3.04 -11.52 -5.99
C ALA A 117 3.57 -12.38 -7.15
N ALA A 118 3.07 -13.62 -7.29
CA ALA A 118 3.52 -14.52 -8.35
C ALA A 118 3.12 -13.99 -9.74
N SER A 119 1.86 -13.59 -9.93
CA SER A 119 1.39 -12.97 -11.17
C SER A 119 2.06 -11.62 -11.41
N ALA A 120 2.07 -10.74 -10.41
CA ALA A 120 2.59 -9.38 -10.53
C ALA A 120 4.08 -9.33 -10.88
N ASN A 121 4.91 -10.17 -10.26
CA ASN A 121 6.35 -10.17 -10.52
C ASN A 121 6.68 -10.67 -11.93
N ARG A 122 5.98 -11.71 -12.43
CA ARG A 122 6.15 -12.21 -13.80
C ARG A 122 5.71 -11.17 -14.84
N ASP A 123 4.65 -10.44 -14.53
CA ASP A 123 4.14 -9.31 -15.31
C ASP A 123 5.01 -8.04 -15.14
N LYS A 124 6.04 -8.07 -14.27
CA LYS A 124 6.94 -6.94 -13.97
C LYS A 124 6.20 -5.68 -13.56
N ARG A 125 5.20 -5.83 -12.69
CA ARG A 125 4.34 -4.77 -12.16
C ARG A 125 4.17 -4.91 -10.65
N ALA A 126 3.63 -3.88 -10.01
CA ALA A 126 3.21 -3.97 -8.62
C ALA A 126 1.98 -4.87 -8.47
N VAL A 127 1.77 -5.39 -7.25
CA VAL A 127 0.53 -6.11 -6.91
C VAL A 127 -0.61 -5.12 -6.84
N PHE A 128 -1.69 -5.40 -7.57
CA PHE A 128 -2.90 -4.58 -7.58
C PHE A 128 -3.78 -4.96 -6.40
N ASN A 129 -3.40 -4.48 -5.22
CA ASN A 129 -4.04 -4.78 -3.94
C ASN A 129 -5.01 -3.69 -3.46
N ILE A 130 -5.57 -2.91 -4.40
CA ILE A 130 -6.66 -1.94 -4.22
C ILE A 130 -6.31 -0.70 -3.39
N LEU A 131 -5.67 -0.83 -2.24
CA LEU A 131 -5.42 0.28 -1.32
C LEU A 131 -4.13 0.15 -0.51
N HIS A 132 -3.60 1.31 -0.12
CA HIS A 132 -2.57 1.49 0.90
C HIS A 132 -3.21 1.87 2.23
N ALA A 133 -2.61 1.42 3.33
CA ALA A 133 -2.96 1.83 4.68
C ALA A 133 -1.69 1.85 5.53
N SER A 134 -1.51 2.90 6.34
CA SER A 134 -0.36 3.06 7.24
C SER A 134 -0.21 1.84 8.15
N GLU A 135 1.02 1.39 8.42
CA GLU A 135 1.24 0.15 9.17
C GLU A 135 1.09 0.35 10.69
N ASN A 136 1.49 1.54 11.17
CA ASN A 136 1.54 1.90 12.58
C ASN A 136 1.22 3.40 12.80
N PRO A 137 0.97 3.84 14.05
CA PRO A 137 0.63 5.24 14.34
C PRO A 137 1.68 6.27 13.91
N GLN A 138 2.97 5.92 13.99
CA GLN A 138 4.07 6.82 13.61
C GLN A 138 4.09 7.06 12.10
N GLU A 139 3.91 6.00 11.31
CA GLU A 139 3.74 6.09 9.86
C GLU A 139 2.48 6.85 9.49
N ALA A 140 1.36 6.61 10.18
CA ALA A 140 0.12 7.34 9.93
C ALA A 140 0.32 8.85 10.12
N GLU A 141 1.01 9.28 11.19
CA GLU A 141 1.31 10.69 11.40
C GLU A 141 2.20 11.28 10.30
N HIS A 142 3.22 10.53 9.86
CA HIS A 142 4.10 10.94 8.77
C HIS A 142 3.33 11.10 7.45
N GLU A 143 2.55 10.08 7.07
CA GLU A 143 1.78 10.05 5.83
C GLU A 143 0.69 11.12 5.80
N ILE A 144 0.01 11.37 6.93
CA ILE A 144 -0.98 12.46 7.03
C ILE A 144 -0.33 13.81 6.75
N LYS A 145 0.85 14.08 7.34
CA LYS A 145 1.61 15.32 7.10
C LYS A 145 2.11 15.44 5.66
N HIS A 146 2.47 14.31 5.04
CA HIS A 146 2.92 14.26 3.65
C HIS A 146 1.76 14.58 2.67
N TRP A 147 0.58 14.03 2.93
CA TRP A 147 -0.55 14.11 2.00
C TRP A 147 -1.51 15.27 2.23
N PHE A 148 -1.66 15.74 3.47
CA PHE A 148 -2.63 16.77 3.82
C PHE A 148 -1.98 17.90 4.62
N LYS A 149 -2.33 19.13 4.28
CA LYS A 149 -2.09 20.28 5.16
C LYS A 149 -3.09 20.26 6.31
N LYS A 150 -2.75 20.84 7.46
CA LYS A 150 -3.60 20.80 8.66
C LYS A 150 -4.99 21.41 8.42
N GLU A 151 -5.09 22.41 7.56
CA GLU A 151 -6.33 23.13 7.25
C GLU A 151 -7.33 22.28 6.45
N ALA A 152 -6.86 21.19 5.82
CA ALA A 152 -7.71 20.27 5.07
C ALA A 152 -8.37 19.18 5.95
N ILE A 153 -8.05 19.14 7.25
CA ILE A 153 -8.58 18.14 8.20
C ILE A 153 -9.77 18.74 8.94
N CYS A 154 -10.96 18.20 8.70
CA CYS A 154 -12.20 18.65 9.30
C CYS A 154 -12.35 18.17 10.74
N ASN A 155 -12.67 19.08 11.65
CA ASN A 155 -13.11 18.74 13.00
C ASN A 155 -14.64 18.82 13.09
N TYR A 156 -15.29 17.66 13.25
CA TYR A 156 -16.74 17.57 13.40
C TYR A 156 -17.12 16.39 14.32
N ALA A 157 -18.32 16.48 14.91
CA ALA A 157 -18.92 15.40 15.68
C ALA A 157 -19.89 14.60 14.78
N ARG A 158 -19.84 13.27 14.86
CA ARG A 158 -20.90 12.42 14.30
C ARG A 158 -22.05 12.29 15.30
N THR A 159 -23.22 11.90 14.80
CA THR A 159 -24.41 11.69 15.63
C THR A 159 -24.20 10.61 16.71
N ASP A 160 -23.36 9.62 16.45
CA ASP A 160 -23.01 8.52 17.35
C ASP A 160 -21.77 8.79 18.23
N ASP A 161 -21.14 9.97 18.15
CA ASP A 161 -19.98 10.30 18.99
C ASP A 161 -20.38 10.68 20.44
N ALA A 162 -21.67 10.93 20.70
CA ALA A 162 -22.21 11.35 22.01
C ALA A 162 -23.02 10.27 22.76
N VAL A 163 -23.07 9.05 22.22
CA VAL A 163 -23.82 7.92 22.78
C VAL A 163 -22.87 6.98 23.53
#